data_AF-A0A7S0HN80-F1
#
_entry.id   AF-A0A7S0HN80-F1
#
_cell.length_a   1.000
_cell.length_b   1.000
_cell.length_c   1.000
_cell.angle_alpha   90.00
_cell.angle_beta   90.00
_cell.angle_gamma   90.00
#
_symmetry.space_group_name_H-M   'P 1'
#
loop_
_entity.id
_entity.type
_entity.pdbx_description
1 polymer ?
#
loop_
_entity_poly.entity_id
_entity_poly.type
_entity_poly.pdbx_seq_one_letter_code
_entity_poly.pdbx_strand_id
1 'polypeptide(L)'
;AAKEARAASASRAAAAAAAASSALAASRRFAIPVPGRDGARNSLAGKTVVLSGIFPEVGGGKGLSLGKDKVTRMVEAFGGRVTSSISGKTDILLVGKEPGYAKVSQAQSRGGVALLSLEDVRVSLIKGSVADAVRLRRSSPVEIEDFSAGFRGNGAGARLGNKQAGAGTLARGAWSKAAMPTTGAMVQRTASRVPTNAGKSAEAAAKEARAASASRAAAAAAAASSALAASRRFAIPVPGRDGARNSLAGKTVVLSGIFPEVGGGKGLSLGKDKVTRMVEAFGGRVTSSISGKTDILLVGKEPGYAKVSQAQSRGGVALLSLEDVRVSLIKGSVADAVRLRRSSPVEIEDFSAGFRGNGAGARLGNKQAGAGTLARGAWSKAAMPTTGAMVQRTASRVPTNAGKSAEAAAKEARA
;
A
#
# COMPACT_ATOMS: atom_id res chain seq x y z
N ALA A 1 35.85 -27.43 -25.28
CA ALA A 1 36.01 -28.64 -24.41
C ALA A 1 36.47 -28.33 -22.97
N ALA A 2 37.76 -28.41 -22.60
CA ALA A 2 38.19 -28.32 -21.19
C ALA A 2 37.86 -26.97 -20.50
N LYS A 3 37.90 -25.88 -21.27
CA LYS A 3 37.55 -24.52 -20.81
C LYS A 3 36.06 -24.33 -20.58
N GLU A 4 35.21 -24.92 -21.43
CA GLU A 4 33.75 -24.94 -21.23
C GLU A 4 33.36 -25.83 -20.05
N ALA A 5 34.03 -26.98 -19.87
CA ALA A 5 33.78 -27.86 -18.73
C ALA A 5 34.03 -27.15 -17.38
N ARG A 6 35.09 -26.32 -17.29
CA ARG A 6 35.37 -25.50 -16.09
C ARG A 6 34.37 -24.35 -15.90
N ALA A 7 33.86 -23.74 -16.96
CA ALA A 7 32.83 -22.70 -16.85
C ALA A 7 31.46 -23.27 -16.42
N ALA A 8 31.13 -24.47 -16.90
CA ALA A 8 29.93 -25.20 -16.50
C ALA A 8 29.98 -25.65 -15.03
N SER A 9 31.14 -26.09 -14.52
CA SER A 9 31.28 -26.45 -13.11
C SER A 9 31.21 -25.23 -12.18
N ALA A 10 31.83 -24.10 -12.55
CA ALA A 10 31.79 -22.87 -11.75
C ALA A 10 30.37 -22.27 -11.65
N SER A 11 29.60 -22.27 -12.74
CA SER A 11 28.20 -21.78 -12.71
C SER A 11 27.28 -22.69 -11.89
N ARG A 12 27.46 -24.01 -11.95
CA ARG A 12 26.74 -24.94 -11.06
C ARG A 12 27.11 -24.74 -9.60
N ALA A 13 28.38 -24.48 -9.28
CA ALA A 13 28.82 -24.18 -7.93
C ALA A 13 28.23 -22.87 -7.38
N ALA A 14 28.18 -21.81 -8.19
CA ALA A 14 27.57 -20.53 -7.79
C ALA A 14 26.04 -20.65 -7.60
N ALA A 15 25.35 -21.37 -8.50
CA ALA A 15 23.93 -21.66 -8.35
C ALA A 15 23.63 -22.52 -7.13
N ALA A 16 24.48 -23.52 -6.84
CA ALA A 16 24.39 -24.34 -5.64
C ALA A 16 24.64 -23.53 -4.37
N ALA A 17 25.59 -22.59 -4.37
CA ALA A 17 25.86 -21.70 -3.24
C ALA A 17 24.71 -20.71 -2.98
N ALA A 18 24.11 -20.15 -4.04
CA ALA A 18 22.93 -19.29 -3.93
C ALA A 18 21.68 -20.07 -3.48
N ALA A 19 21.50 -21.31 -3.96
CA ALA A 19 20.44 -22.20 -3.50
C ALA A 19 20.65 -22.62 -2.04
N ALA A 20 21.89 -22.90 -1.63
CA ALA A 20 22.24 -23.24 -0.27
C ALA A 20 22.04 -22.05 0.69
N SER A 21 22.42 -20.83 0.29
CA SER A 21 22.19 -19.63 1.11
C SER A 21 20.70 -19.29 1.23
N SER A 22 19.94 -19.43 0.15
CA SER A 22 18.47 -19.32 0.12
C SER A 22 17.80 -20.37 1.01
N ALA A 23 18.26 -21.62 0.97
CA ALA A 23 17.75 -22.71 1.80
C ALA A 23 18.10 -22.52 3.28
N LEU A 24 19.31 -22.02 3.60
CA LEU A 24 19.71 -21.66 4.97
C LEU A 24 18.93 -20.46 5.50
N ALA A 25 18.64 -19.47 4.65
CA ALA A 25 17.79 -18.35 4.98
C ALA A 25 16.33 -18.79 5.20
N ALA A 26 15.85 -19.77 4.42
CA ALA A 26 14.51 -20.35 4.57
C ALA A 26 14.39 -21.30 5.79
N SER A 27 15.49 -21.95 6.21
CA SER A 27 15.50 -22.88 7.35
C SER A 27 15.64 -22.18 8.69
N ARG A 28 16.20 -20.97 8.74
CA ARG A 28 16.16 -20.09 9.92
C ARG A 28 14.81 -19.40 10.05
N ARG A 29 13.74 -20.19 10.16
CA ARG A 29 12.43 -19.68 10.60
C ARG A 29 12.64 -19.02 11.95
N PHE A 30 12.21 -17.76 12.07
CA PHE A 30 12.31 -17.05 13.32
C PHE A 30 11.42 -17.74 14.35
N ALA A 31 12.03 -18.39 15.34
CA ALA A 31 11.32 -18.95 16.48
C ALA A 31 10.91 -17.79 17.40
N ILE A 32 9.62 -17.50 17.43
CA ILE A 32 9.07 -16.48 18.32
C ILE A 32 9.24 -16.97 19.77
N PRO A 33 9.99 -16.25 20.62
CA PRO A 33 10.18 -16.67 22.00
C PRO A 33 8.84 -16.65 22.75
N VAL A 34 8.61 -17.66 23.59
CA VAL A 34 7.40 -17.73 24.41
C VAL A 34 7.67 -17.10 25.79
N PRO A 35 6.86 -16.13 26.26
CA PRO A 35 7.04 -15.51 27.57
C PRO A 35 7.06 -16.53 28.71
N GLY A 36 8.12 -16.51 29.52
CA GLY A 36 8.34 -17.43 30.64
C GLY A 36 8.95 -18.78 30.27
N ARG A 37 9.07 -19.14 28.99
CA ARG A 37 9.80 -20.33 28.54
C ARG A 37 11.16 -19.95 27.95
N ASP A 38 11.15 -19.07 26.96
CA ASP A 38 12.36 -18.70 26.21
C ASP A 38 12.82 -17.27 26.51
N GLY A 39 11.99 -16.46 27.16
CA GLY A 39 12.31 -15.07 27.51
C GLY A 39 11.60 -14.62 28.77
N ALA A 40 12.12 -13.57 29.40
CA ALA A 40 11.56 -13.06 30.64
C ALA A 40 10.17 -12.44 30.41
N ARG A 41 9.21 -12.77 31.26
CA ARG A 41 7.86 -12.20 31.23
C ARG A 41 7.95 -10.68 31.41
N ASN A 42 7.09 -9.92 30.74
CA ASN A 42 7.02 -8.46 30.88
C ASN A 42 8.30 -7.70 30.51
N SER A 43 9.21 -8.30 29.72
CA SER A 43 10.45 -7.64 29.24
C SER A 43 10.20 -6.34 28.47
N LEU A 44 9.00 -6.15 27.90
CA LEU A 44 8.60 -4.95 27.16
C LEU A 44 7.59 -4.08 27.93
N ALA A 45 7.35 -4.35 29.22
CA ALA A 45 6.40 -3.60 30.02
C ALA A 45 6.73 -2.09 30.03
N GLY A 46 5.71 -1.28 29.76
CA GLY A 46 5.83 0.18 29.69
C GLY A 46 6.51 0.70 28.43
N LYS A 47 6.93 -0.16 27.50
CA LYS A 47 7.54 0.25 26.22
C LYS A 47 6.50 0.34 25.12
N THR A 48 6.56 1.45 24.37
CA THR A 48 5.75 1.64 23.17
C THR A 48 6.56 1.30 21.92
N VAL A 49 6.08 0.33 21.15
CA VAL A 49 6.71 -0.17 19.93
C VAL A 49 5.91 0.25 18.71
N VAL A 50 6.60 0.71 17.66
CA VAL A 50 6.02 0.94 16.33
C VAL A 50 6.64 -0.07 15.37
N LEU A 51 5.84 -0.62 14.46
CA LEU A 51 6.31 -1.55 13.44
C LEU A 51 6.46 -0.84 12.08
N SER A 52 7.57 -1.07 11.38
CA SER A 52 7.83 -0.59 10.02
C SER A 52 8.46 -1.68 9.16
N GLY A 53 7.98 -1.84 7.92
CA GLY A 53 8.45 -2.88 6.99
C GLY A 53 7.59 -4.15 6.97
N ILE A 54 8.08 -5.16 6.26
CA ILE A 54 7.53 -6.51 6.19
C ILE A 54 8.39 -7.47 7.04
N PHE A 55 7.74 -8.49 7.60
CA PHE A 55 8.39 -9.45 8.50
C PHE A 55 8.19 -10.88 7.97
N PRO A 56 8.88 -11.28 6.88
CA PRO A 56 8.76 -12.64 6.36
C PRO A 56 9.34 -13.68 7.33
N GLU A 57 10.25 -13.29 8.23
CA GLU A 57 10.97 -14.21 9.11
C GLU A 57 10.05 -14.90 10.12
N VAL A 58 9.02 -14.20 10.62
CA VAL A 58 8.03 -14.74 11.57
C VAL A 58 6.97 -15.64 10.90
N GLY A 59 7.06 -15.78 9.57
CA GLY A 59 6.18 -16.60 8.74
C GLY A 59 4.80 -15.99 8.55
N GLY A 60 4.30 -15.95 7.31
CA GLY A 60 3.00 -15.35 7.06
C GLY A 60 2.60 -15.29 5.59
N GLY A 61 2.84 -16.36 4.82
CA GLY A 61 2.40 -16.46 3.42
C GLY A 61 2.72 -15.22 2.56
N LYS A 62 2.01 -15.06 1.44
CA LYS A 62 2.11 -13.86 0.57
C LYS A 62 1.27 -12.68 1.10
N GLY A 63 1.15 -12.52 2.43
CA GLY A 63 0.32 -11.50 3.07
C GLY A 63 1.12 -10.46 3.84
N LEU A 64 1.03 -9.17 3.43
CA LEU A 64 1.70 -8.04 4.10
C LEU A 64 1.35 -7.89 5.60
N SER A 65 0.19 -8.38 6.03
CA SER A 65 -0.32 -8.19 7.39
C SER A 65 0.07 -9.32 8.36
N LEU A 66 0.18 -10.57 7.88
CA LEU A 66 0.32 -11.73 8.76
C LEU A 66 1.59 -11.69 9.61
N GLY A 67 2.70 -11.22 9.04
CA GLY A 67 3.94 -11.03 9.80
C GLY A 67 3.80 -9.96 10.88
N LYS A 68 3.17 -8.83 10.56
CA LYS A 68 2.93 -7.74 11.52
C LYS A 68 2.02 -8.19 12.66
N ASP A 69 0.98 -8.95 12.37
CA ASP A 69 0.05 -9.44 13.38
C ASP A 69 0.74 -10.39 14.37
N LYS A 70 1.62 -11.26 13.88
CA LYS A 70 2.42 -12.15 14.75
C LYS A 70 3.42 -11.37 15.62
N VAL A 71 4.13 -10.40 15.04
CA VAL A 71 5.03 -9.54 15.80
C VAL A 71 4.26 -8.70 16.83
N THR A 72 3.06 -8.25 16.48
CA THR A 72 2.19 -7.50 17.39
C THR A 72 1.81 -8.35 18.59
N ARG A 73 1.32 -9.57 18.36
CA ARG A 73 1.01 -10.54 19.43
C ARG A 73 2.23 -10.88 20.28
N MET A 74 3.40 -11.02 19.67
CA MET A 74 4.65 -11.24 20.41
C MET A 74 4.92 -10.06 21.35
N VAL A 75 4.93 -8.82 20.84
CA VAL A 75 5.19 -7.62 21.66
C VAL A 75 4.19 -7.49 22.81
N GLU A 76 2.90 -7.70 22.55
CA GLU A 76 1.83 -7.67 23.55
C GLU A 76 1.99 -8.77 24.61
N ALA A 77 2.38 -9.98 24.20
CA ALA A 77 2.61 -11.10 25.13
C ALA A 77 3.80 -10.85 26.07
N PHE A 78 4.76 -10.01 25.68
CA PHE A 78 5.86 -9.54 26.53
C PHE A 78 5.55 -8.21 27.26
N GLY A 79 4.28 -7.75 27.25
CA GLY A 79 3.81 -6.58 27.98
C GLY A 79 4.02 -5.23 27.29
N GLY A 80 4.47 -5.22 26.04
CA GLY A 80 4.66 -4.01 25.25
C GLY A 80 3.36 -3.49 24.63
N ARG A 81 3.34 -2.20 24.29
CA ARG A 81 2.22 -1.55 23.58
C ARG A 81 2.59 -1.29 22.13
N VAL A 82 1.83 -1.83 21.17
CA VAL A 82 2.04 -1.54 19.75
C VAL A 82 1.21 -0.33 19.31
N THR A 83 1.83 0.57 18.54
CA THR A 83 1.16 1.77 17.99
C THR A 83 1.41 1.89 16.49
N SER A 84 0.47 2.52 15.76
CA SER A 84 0.51 2.64 14.30
C SER A 84 1.44 3.77 13.82
N SER A 85 1.64 4.79 14.65
CA SER A 85 2.37 6.03 14.34
C SER A 85 3.41 6.36 15.40
N ILE A 86 4.51 6.99 14.97
CA ILE A 86 5.58 7.43 15.87
C ILE A 86 5.09 8.66 16.65
N SER A 87 5.13 8.53 17.97
CA SER A 87 4.68 9.52 18.95
C SER A 87 5.84 9.92 19.86
N GLY A 88 5.66 10.98 20.68
CA GLY A 88 6.65 11.37 21.69
C GLY A 88 6.84 10.31 22.78
N LYS A 89 5.90 9.36 22.87
CA LYS A 89 5.93 8.23 23.81
C LYS A 89 6.51 6.96 23.18
N THR A 90 6.97 6.99 21.93
CA THR A 90 7.51 5.81 21.26
C THR A 90 8.94 5.56 21.74
N ASP A 91 9.18 4.37 22.32
CA ASP A 91 10.51 3.97 22.77
C ASP A 91 11.29 3.25 21.66
N ILE A 92 10.60 2.37 20.91
CA ILE A 92 11.21 1.42 19.97
C ILE A 92 10.51 1.49 18.61
N LEU A 93 11.28 1.58 17.54
CA LEU A 93 10.83 1.33 16.17
C LEU A 93 11.41 -0.01 15.71
N LEU A 94 10.56 -1.01 15.57
CA LEU A 94 10.94 -2.31 15.02
C LEU A 94 11.00 -2.23 13.50
N VAL A 95 12.19 -2.49 12.97
CA VAL A 95 12.50 -2.40 11.55
C VAL A 95 12.51 -3.82 10.96
N GLY A 96 11.56 -4.09 10.07
CA GLY A 96 11.55 -5.27 9.21
C GLY A 96 12.22 -4.99 7.87
N LYS A 97 12.08 -5.91 6.91
CA LYS A 97 12.54 -5.70 5.54
C LYS A 97 11.74 -4.58 4.88
N GLU A 98 12.40 -3.80 4.02
CA GLU A 98 11.80 -2.67 3.29
C GLU A 98 11.01 -1.71 4.19
N PRO A 99 11.62 -1.12 5.23
CA PRO A 99 10.92 -0.19 6.11
C PRO A 99 10.49 1.06 5.34
N GLY A 100 9.39 1.67 5.80
CA GLY A 100 8.92 2.93 5.26
C GLY A 100 9.87 4.08 5.66
N TYR A 101 10.43 4.78 4.68
CA TYR A 101 11.38 5.88 4.88
C TYR A 101 10.87 6.95 5.86
N ALA A 102 9.60 7.36 5.71
CA ALA A 102 9.01 8.41 6.55
C ALA A 102 9.04 8.06 8.05
N LYS A 103 8.85 6.78 8.40
CA LYS A 103 8.89 6.33 9.80
C LYS A 103 10.31 6.30 10.34
N VAL A 104 11.24 5.76 9.56
CA VAL A 104 12.65 5.69 9.96
C VAL A 104 13.21 7.10 10.17
N SER A 105 12.98 8.00 9.21
CA SER A 105 13.41 9.40 9.30
C SER A 105 12.80 10.10 10.51
N GLN A 106 11.48 9.94 10.76
CA GLN A 106 10.83 10.50 11.95
C GLN A 106 11.38 9.95 13.28
N ALA A 107 11.75 8.68 13.34
CA ALA A 107 12.38 8.09 14.53
C ALA A 107 13.79 8.64 14.76
N GLN A 108 14.59 8.73 13.69
CA GLN A 108 15.96 9.27 13.74
C GLN A 108 15.97 10.74 14.16
N SER A 109 15.09 11.59 13.59
CA SER A 109 15.02 13.01 13.93
C SER A 109 14.64 13.28 15.38
N ARG A 110 13.96 12.34 16.05
CA ARG A 110 13.56 12.50 17.46
C ARG A 110 14.66 12.14 18.46
N GLY A 111 15.67 11.37 18.05
CA GLY A 111 16.80 10.94 18.88
C GLY A 111 16.48 9.99 20.06
N GLY A 112 15.24 9.99 20.57
CA GLY A 112 14.82 9.14 21.69
C GLY A 112 14.39 7.71 21.29
N VAL A 113 14.09 7.48 20.02
CA VAL A 113 13.52 6.21 19.52
C VAL A 113 14.64 5.27 19.08
N ALA A 114 14.70 4.08 19.68
CA ALA A 114 15.66 3.05 19.28
C ALA A 114 15.17 2.28 18.04
N LEU A 115 16.03 2.16 17.03
CA LEU A 115 15.82 1.30 15.86
C LEU A 115 16.30 -0.10 16.22
N LEU A 116 15.41 -1.09 16.24
CA LEU A 116 15.76 -2.50 16.53
C LEU A 116 15.32 -3.41 15.38
N SER A 117 16.15 -4.39 15.05
CA SER A 117 15.73 -5.52 14.20
C SER A 117 14.95 -6.56 15.01
N LEU A 118 14.32 -7.51 14.31
CA LEU A 118 13.64 -8.64 14.96
C LEU A 118 14.62 -9.49 15.78
N GLU A 119 15.83 -9.69 15.27
CA GLU A 119 16.91 -10.43 15.90
C GLU A 119 17.38 -9.75 17.19
N ASP A 120 17.53 -8.43 17.16
CA ASP A 120 17.91 -7.67 18.36
C ASP A 120 16.85 -7.82 19.45
N VAL A 121 15.57 -7.71 19.08
CA VAL A 121 14.46 -7.91 20.03
C VAL A 121 14.46 -9.34 20.55
N ARG A 122 14.68 -10.36 19.70
CA ARG A 122 14.77 -11.75 20.16
C ARG A 122 15.88 -11.93 21.19
N VAL A 123 17.08 -11.43 20.92
CA VAL A 123 18.22 -11.52 21.86
C VAL A 123 17.90 -10.78 23.15
N SER A 124 17.24 -9.62 23.06
CA SER A 124 16.83 -8.82 24.22
C SER A 124 15.81 -9.53 25.10
N LEU A 125 14.85 -10.22 24.49
CA LEU A 125 13.82 -10.98 25.19
C LEU A 125 14.39 -12.21 25.91
N ILE A 126 15.36 -12.89 25.28
CA ILE A 126 16.06 -14.04 25.88
C ILE A 126 16.94 -13.57 27.05
N LYS A 127 17.67 -12.46 26.89
CA LYS A 127 18.50 -11.88 27.96
C LYS A 127 17.69 -11.23 29.08
N GLY A 128 16.39 -10.95 28.85
CA GLY A 128 15.49 -10.35 29.82
C GLY A 128 15.67 -8.85 30.06
N SER A 129 16.50 -8.17 29.25
CA SER A 129 16.72 -6.72 29.36
C SER A 129 16.70 -6.07 27.98
N VAL A 130 15.55 -5.47 27.66
CA VAL A 130 15.39 -4.66 26.43
C VAL A 130 16.10 -3.30 26.58
N ALA A 131 16.28 -2.83 27.81
CA ALA A 131 16.98 -1.58 28.10
C ALA A 131 18.43 -1.61 27.58
N ASP A 132 19.10 -2.75 27.68
CA ASP A 132 20.50 -2.87 27.24
C ASP A 132 20.62 -2.86 25.71
N ALA A 133 19.70 -3.50 24.99
CA ALA A 133 19.67 -3.41 23.53
C ALA A 133 19.33 -2.00 23.04
N VAL A 134 18.40 -1.31 23.71
CA VAL A 134 18.08 0.10 23.44
C VAL A 134 19.31 0.98 23.64
N ARG A 135 20.09 0.75 24.70
CA ARG A 135 21.35 1.48 24.95
C ARG A 135 22.39 1.19 23.87
N LEU A 136 22.60 -0.08 23.53
CA LEU A 136 23.61 -0.50 22.55
C LEU A 136 23.30 0.03 21.14
N ARG A 137 22.03 0.06 20.73
CA ARG A 137 21.64 0.55 19.39
C ARG A 137 21.56 2.07 19.29
N ARG A 138 21.54 2.79 20.42
CA ARG A 138 21.75 4.24 20.42
C ARG A 138 23.19 4.61 20.06
N SER A 139 24.17 3.75 20.37
CA SER A 139 25.57 3.96 19.97
C SER A 139 25.90 3.46 18.57
N SER A 140 25.12 2.52 18.01
CA SER A 140 25.37 1.94 16.69
C SER A 140 24.08 1.90 15.88
N PRO A 141 23.86 2.88 14.98
CA PRO A 141 22.65 2.95 14.16
C PRO A 141 22.48 1.69 13.32
N VAL A 142 21.23 1.24 13.14
CA VAL A 142 20.92 0.13 12.24
C VAL A 142 21.09 0.63 10.80
N GLU A 143 21.94 -0.04 10.04
CA GLU A 143 22.05 0.17 8.59
C GLU A 143 20.84 -0.44 7.90
N ILE A 144 20.19 0.35 7.05
CA ILE A 144 19.04 -0.09 6.26
C ILE A 144 19.51 -0.19 4.82
N GLU A 145 19.64 -1.42 4.33
CA GLU A 145 20.13 -1.70 2.98
C GLU A 145 19.13 -1.21 1.92
N ASP A 146 17.83 -1.50 2.13
CA ASP A 146 16.77 -1.19 1.16
C ASP A 146 15.54 -0.56 1.82
N PHE A 147 15.09 0.57 1.27
CA PHE A 147 13.80 1.17 1.61
C PHE A 147 12.71 0.74 0.63
N SER A 148 11.47 0.63 1.09
CA SER A 148 10.33 0.31 0.21
C SER A 148 10.25 1.28 -0.98
N ALA A 149 10.16 0.75 -2.20
CA ALA A 149 10.20 1.52 -3.45
C ALA A 149 9.11 2.61 -3.58
N GLY A 150 8.04 2.53 -2.79
CA GLY A 150 6.91 3.45 -2.82
C GLY A 150 7.23 4.91 -2.46
N PHE A 151 8.43 5.24 -1.97
CA PHE A 151 8.77 6.61 -1.56
C PHE A 151 9.51 7.45 -2.62
N ARG A 152 10.19 6.85 -3.60
CA ARG A 152 10.98 7.63 -4.59
C ARG A 152 10.14 8.47 -5.56
N GLY A 153 8.80 8.42 -5.50
CA GLY A 153 7.88 9.02 -6.48
C GLY A 153 7.16 10.32 -6.07
N ASN A 154 7.12 10.69 -4.79
CA ASN A 154 6.41 11.91 -4.34
C ASN A 154 7.43 13.01 -3.99
N GLY A 155 7.66 13.92 -4.93
CA GLY A 155 8.75 14.90 -5.01
C GLY A 155 8.92 15.96 -3.92
N ALA A 156 8.60 15.67 -2.66
CA ALA A 156 8.93 16.55 -1.52
C ALA A 156 10.25 16.15 -0.83
N GLY A 157 10.64 14.86 -0.86
CA GLY A 157 11.82 14.36 -0.14
C GLY A 157 13.17 14.77 -0.73
N ALA A 158 13.25 15.03 -2.04
CA ALA A 158 14.50 15.41 -2.71
C ALA A 158 14.99 16.84 -2.38
N ARG A 159 14.15 17.68 -1.76
CA ARG A 159 14.50 19.08 -1.44
C ARG A 159 15.08 19.30 -0.03
N LEU A 160 15.03 18.30 0.85
CA LEU A 160 15.55 18.42 2.23
C LEU A 160 16.96 17.83 2.42
N GLY A 161 17.53 17.19 1.41
CA GLY A 161 18.84 16.54 1.50
C GLY A 161 20.08 17.40 1.26
N ASN A 162 19.95 18.71 1.01
CA ASN A 162 21.11 19.53 0.58
C ASN A 162 21.19 20.94 1.21
N LYS A 163 20.56 21.19 2.37
CA LYS A 163 20.57 22.51 3.05
C LYS A 163 21.29 22.55 4.40
N GLN A 164 22.21 21.61 4.64
CA GLN A 164 23.08 21.60 5.82
C GLN A 164 24.56 21.54 5.43
N ALA A 165 24.95 22.42 4.50
CA ALA A 165 26.34 22.81 4.27
C ALA A 165 26.33 24.23 3.68
N GLY A 166 26.51 25.25 4.53
CA GLY A 166 26.70 26.63 4.06
C GLY A 166 25.89 27.67 4.83
N ALA A 167 26.34 27.99 6.04
CA ALA A 167 26.21 29.31 6.66
C ALA A 167 27.07 29.33 7.95
N GLY A 168 28.39 29.18 7.76
CA GLY A 168 29.39 29.36 8.81
C GLY A 168 30.18 30.63 8.50
N THR A 169 29.84 31.68 9.25
CA THR A 169 30.40 33.03 9.18
C THR A 169 31.91 33.03 9.42
N LEU A 170 32.57 33.88 8.63
CA LEU A 170 33.98 34.27 8.63
C LEU A 170 34.61 34.41 10.03
N ALA A 171 35.61 33.56 10.31
CA ALA A 171 36.70 33.91 11.20
C ALA A 171 38.02 33.57 10.46
N ARG A 172 38.82 34.62 10.25
CA ARG A 172 40.10 34.59 9.55
C ARG A 172 41.09 33.77 10.36
N GLY A 173 41.78 32.85 9.70
CA GLY A 173 42.92 32.13 10.26
C GLY A 173 43.76 31.62 9.11
N ALA A 174 44.83 32.35 8.82
CA ALA A 174 45.78 32.07 7.76
C ALA A 174 46.38 30.67 7.90
N TRP A 175 46.45 29.91 6.81
CA TRP A 175 47.55 29.00 6.60
C TRP A 175 47.93 28.91 5.12
N SER A 176 49.23 28.81 4.97
CA SER A 176 50.09 29.14 3.84
C SER A 176 50.04 28.12 2.71
N LYS A 177 50.07 28.66 1.48
CA LYS A 177 50.60 27.99 0.29
C LYS A 177 52.01 27.45 0.59
N ALA A 178 52.21 26.15 0.41
CA ALA A 178 53.52 25.59 0.14
C ALA A 178 53.40 24.62 -1.02
N ALA A 179 54.04 25.00 -2.12
CA ALA A 179 54.25 24.20 -3.31
C ALA A 179 55.08 22.96 -2.95
N MET A 180 54.74 21.81 -3.54
CA MET A 180 55.62 20.65 -3.55
C MET A 180 56.44 20.64 -4.85
N PRO A 181 57.76 20.47 -4.77
CA PRO A 181 58.62 20.30 -5.92
C PRO A 181 58.64 18.85 -6.40
N THR A 182 58.79 18.73 -7.71
CA THR A 182 59.27 17.58 -8.45
C THR A 182 60.68 17.16 -8.02
N THR A 183 60.96 15.87 -8.26
CA THR A 183 62.25 15.18 -8.48
C THR A 183 62.77 14.29 -7.34
N GLY A 184 62.97 13.00 -7.64
CA GLY A 184 63.67 12.05 -6.79
C GLY A 184 63.59 10.62 -7.35
N ALA A 185 64.69 10.18 -7.96
CA ALA A 185 64.85 8.92 -8.66
C ALA A 185 65.23 7.74 -7.73
N MET A 186 65.13 6.53 -8.31
CA MET A 186 65.96 5.33 -8.05
C MET A 186 65.54 4.40 -6.90
N VAL A 187 65.19 3.16 -7.24
CA VAL A 187 65.97 1.93 -6.95
C VAL A 187 65.25 0.73 -7.59
N GLN A 188 66.02 -0.04 -8.35
CA GLN A 188 65.66 -1.30 -9.00
C GLN A 188 65.44 -2.42 -7.97
N ARG A 189 64.46 -3.31 -8.20
CA ARG A 189 64.55 -4.72 -7.80
C ARG A 189 63.62 -5.61 -8.64
N THR A 190 64.27 -6.40 -9.50
CA THR A 190 64.09 -7.84 -9.74
C THR A 190 62.67 -8.42 -9.88
N ALA A 191 62.36 -8.76 -11.14
CA ALA A 191 61.78 -10.00 -11.63
C ALA A 191 60.73 -10.72 -10.75
N SER A 192 59.47 -10.66 -11.19
CA SER A 192 58.47 -11.69 -10.93
C SER A 192 57.53 -11.82 -12.13
N ARG A 193 57.51 -13.02 -12.71
CA ARG A 193 56.70 -13.44 -13.87
C ARG A 193 55.21 -13.18 -13.63
N VAL A 194 54.57 -12.51 -14.59
CA VAL A 194 53.11 -12.43 -14.75
C VAL A 194 52.71 -13.28 -15.96
N PRO A 195 51.79 -14.26 -15.83
CA PRO A 195 51.11 -14.82 -16.98
C PRO A 195 49.89 -13.97 -17.36
N THR A 196 49.91 -13.46 -18.59
CA THR A 196 48.77 -12.83 -19.26
C THR A 196 47.70 -13.88 -19.59
N ASN A 197 46.52 -13.75 -18.99
CA ASN A 197 45.34 -14.56 -19.36
C ASN A 197 44.33 -13.67 -20.06
N ALA A 198 44.70 -13.21 -21.26
CA ALA A 198 43.78 -12.58 -22.21
C ALA A 198 42.93 -13.68 -22.85
N GLY A 199 41.61 -13.54 -22.78
CA GLY A 199 40.69 -14.34 -23.56
C GLY A 199 39.80 -15.28 -22.75
N LYS A 200 39.04 -14.78 -21.76
CA LYS A 200 37.87 -15.50 -21.17
C LYS A 200 36.68 -14.60 -20.84
N SER A 201 36.58 -13.41 -21.43
CA SER A 201 35.49 -12.46 -21.16
C SER A 201 34.39 -12.42 -22.21
N ALA A 202 34.48 -13.17 -23.32
CA ALA A 202 33.52 -13.08 -24.41
C ALA A 202 32.30 -14.03 -24.30
N GLU A 203 32.41 -15.15 -23.59
CA GLU A 203 31.43 -16.25 -23.70
C GLU A 203 30.43 -16.32 -22.53
N ALA A 204 30.78 -15.78 -21.36
CA ALA A 204 29.85 -15.61 -20.24
C ALA A 204 28.75 -14.57 -20.54
N ALA A 205 29.06 -13.59 -21.41
CA ALA A 205 28.11 -12.57 -21.85
C ALA A 205 26.98 -13.12 -22.75
N ALA A 206 27.23 -14.20 -23.51
CA ALA A 206 26.26 -14.72 -24.48
C ALA A 206 25.12 -15.54 -23.86
N LYS A 207 25.31 -16.08 -22.64
CA LYS A 207 24.34 -16.97 -21.99
C LYS A 207 23.40 -16.22 -21.04
N GLU A 208 23.90 -15.17 -20.40
CA GLU A 208 23.08 -14.19 -19.67
C GLU A 208 22.14 -13.43 -20.62
N ALA A 209 22.57 -13.24 -21.88
CA ALA A 209 21.76 -12.62 -22.93
C ALA A 209 20.51 -13.43 -23.36
N ARG A 210 20.51 -14.77 -23.24
CA ARG A 210 19.38 -15.62 -23.68
C ARG A 210 18.29 -15.83 -22.63
N ALA A 211 18.62 -15.84 -21.34
CA ALA A 211 17.61 -15.84 -20.26
C ALA A 211 16.99 -14.45 -20.06
N ALA A 212 17.80 -13.40 -20.29
CA ALA A 212 17.31 -12.03 -20.37
C ALA A 212 16.40 -11.80 -21.60
N SER A 213 16.60 -12.51 -22.72
CA SER A 213 15.78 -12.31 -23.93
C SER A 213 14.37 -12.90 -23.82
N ALA A 214 14.18 -14.04 -23.15
CA ALA A 214 12.86 -14.64 -22.95
C ALA A 214 11.98 -13.85 -21.97
N SER A 215 12.58 -13.35 -20.87
CA SER A 215 11.90 -12.47 -19.91
C SER A 215 11.64 -11.07 -20.51
N ARG A 216 12.56 -10.56 -21.35
CA ARG A 216 12.31 -9.35 -22.15
C ARG A 216 11.22 -9.53 -23.19
N ALA A 217 11.06 -10.71 -23.79
CA ALA A 217 10.01 -10.96 -24.77
C ALA A 217 8.60 -10.96 -24.12
N ALA A 218 8.45 -11.58 -22.94
CA ALA A 218 7.19 -11.53 -22.18
C ALA A 218 6.89 -10.12 -21.65
N ALA A 219 7.90 -9.41 -21.14
CA ALA A 219 7.77 -8.01 -20.74
C ALA A 219 7.49 -7.08 -21.93
N ALA A 220 8.06 -7.36 -23.11
CA ALA A 220 7.81 -6.62 -24.34
C ALA A 220 6.42 -6.90 -24.90
N ALA A 221 5.87 -8.10 -24.78
CA ALA A 221 4.49 -8.41 -25.17
C ALA A 221 3.45 -7.75 -24.25
N ALA A 222 3.71 -7.73 -22.93
CA ALA A 222 2.90 -6.99 -21.96
C ALA A 222 3.03 -5.46 -22.16
N ALA A 223 4.24 -4.97 -22.44
CA ALA A 223 4.48 -3.57 -22.78
C ALA A 223 3.88 -3.18 -24.13
N ALA A 224 3.91 -4.07 -25.13
CA ALA A 224 3.30 -3.84 -26.45
C ALA A 224 1.77 -3.83 -26.36
N SER A 225 1.16 -4.71 -25.56
CA SER A 225 -0.28 -4.69 -25.30
C SER A 225 -0.68 -3.44 -24.50
N SER A 226 0.13 -3.05 -23.51
CA SER A 226 -0.04 -1.77 -22.79
C SER A 226 0.19 -0.56 -23.70
N ALA A 227 1.08 -0.63 -24.69
CA ALA A 227 1.38 0.46 -25.62
C ALA A 227 0.33 0.58 -26.73
N LEU A 228 -0.22 -0.54 -27.22
CA LEU A 228 -1.35 -0.55 -28.14
C LEU A 228 -2.63 -0.05 -27.46
N ALA A 229 -2.83 -0.38 -26.17
CA ALA A 229 -3.88 0.22 -25.36
C ALA A 229 -3.63 1.70 -25.06
N ALA A 230 -2.36 2.13 -24.96
CA ALA A 230 -2.00 3.54 -24.77
C ALA A 230 -2.09 4.39 -26.05
N SER A 231 -2.17 3.78 -27.24
CA SER A 231 -2.23 4.52 -28.51
C SER A 231 -3.63 4.97 -28.90
N ARG A 232 -4.69 4.38 -28.32
CA ARG A 232 -6.05 4.92 -28.41
C ARG A 232 -6.25 6.02 -27.38
N ARG A 233 -5.67 7.20 -27.66
CA ARG A 233 -5.96 8.42 -26.90
C ARG A 233 -7.47 8.62 -26.88
N PHE A 234 -8.06 8.61 -25.69
CA PHE A 234 -9.48 8.90 -25.56
C PHE A 234 -9.71 10.38 -25.89
N ALA A 235 -10.38 10.64 -27.00
CA ALA A 235 -10.84 11.98 -27.34
C ALA A 235 -12.03 12.32 -26.46
N ILE A 236 -11.85 13.27 -25.54
CA ILE A 236 -12.91 13.77 -24.67
C ILE A 236 -13.93 14.51 -25.56
N PRO A 237 -15.19 14.05 -25.62
CA PRO A 237 -16.20 14.70 -26.45
C PRO A 237 -16.47 16.13 -25.93
N VAL A 238 -16.62 17.08 -26.84
CA VAL A 238 -16.94 18.47 -26.50
C VAL A 238 -18.46 18.69 -26.56
N PRO A 239 -19.09 19.23 -25.49
CA PRO A 239 -20.52 19.50 -25.48
C PRO A 239 -20.96 20.40 -26.64
N GLY A 240 -21.95 19.94 -27.42
CA GLY A 240 -22.46 20.65 -28.59
C GLY A 240 -21.66 20.46 -29.88
N ARG A 241 -20.48 19.83 -29.85
CA ARG A 241 -19.74 19.42 -31.05
C ARG A 241 -19.88 17.92 -31.30
N ASP A 242 -19.55 17.12 -30.29
CA ASP A 242 -19.48 15.65 -30.41
C ASP A 242 -20.63 14.95 -29.66
N GLY A 243 -21.35 15.67 -28.81
CA GLY A 243 -22.46 15.12 -28.02
C GLY A 243 -23.48 16.17 -27.61
N ALA A 244 -24.67 15.73 -27.22
CA ALA A 244 -25.76 16.63 -26.85
C ALA A 244 -25.40 17.39 -25.56
N ARG A 245 -25.65 18.71 -25.55
CA ARG A 245 -25.48 19.54 -24.34
C ARG A 245 -26.41 19.02 -23.24
N ASN A 246 -25.96 19.07 -21.99
CA ASN A 246 -26.75 18.66 -20.83
C ASN A 246 -27.20 17.18 -20.81
N SER A 247 -26.51 16.29 -21.54
CA SER A 247 -26.83 14.84 -21.55
C SER A 247 -26.76 14.18 -20.17
N LEU A 248 -26.01 14.76 -19.23
CA LEU A 248 -25.88 14.28 -17.85
C LEU A 248 -26.63 15.15 -16.83
N ALA A 249 -27.49 16.07 -17.28
CA ALA A 249 -28.24 16.94 -16.38
C ALA A 249 -29.07 16.14 -15.38
N GLY A 250 -28.95 16.52 -14.10
CA GLY A 250 -29.63 15.86 -12.99
C GLY A 250 -29.06 14.50 -12.59
N LYS A 251 -27.98 14.02 -13.24
CA LYS A 251 -27.31 12.77 -12.88
C LYS A 251 -26.15 12.99 -11.93
N THR A 252 -26.08 12.17 -10.89
CA THR A 252 -24.95 12.14 -9.96
C THR A 252 -24.00 11.01 -10.33
N VAL A 253 -22.74 11.36 -10.59
CA VAL A 253 -21.68 10.45 -11.04
C VAL A 253 -20.62 10.31 -9.96
N VAL A 254 -20.25 9.06 -9.63
CA VAL A 254 -19.09 8.77 -8.78
C VAL A 254 -17.98 8.19 -9.64
N LEU A 255 -16.74 8.59 -9.37
CA LEU A 255 -15.56 8.07 -10.07
C LEU A 255 -14.84 7.01 -9.21
N SER A 256 -14.46 5.88 -9.81
CA SER A 256 -13.66 4.83 -9.18
C SER A 256 -12.58 4.32 -10.14
N GLY A 257 -11.35 4.15 -9.63
CA GLY A 257 -10.20 3.70 -10.43
C GLY A 257 -9.32 4.84 -10.96
N ILE A 258 -8.42 4.49 -11.87
CA ILE A 258 -7.53 5.39 -12.62
C ILE A 258 -7.97 5.48 -14.08
N PHE A 259 -7.72 6.64 -14.70
CA PHE A 259 -8.14 6.93 -16.07
C PHE A 259 -6.92 7.36 -16.91
N PRO A 260 -6.02 6.44 -17.28
CA PRO A 260 -4.89 6.79 -18.14
C PRO A 260 -5.31 7.18 -19.56
N GLU A 261 -6.50 6.77 -20.02
CA GLU A 261 -6.99 6.96 -21.38
C GLU A 261 -7.24 8.44 -21.71
N VAL A 262 -7.70 9.22 -20.74
CA VAL A 262 -7.96 10.67 -20.88
C VAL A 262 -6.67 11.52 -20.85
N GLY A 263 -5.52 10.87 -20.65
CA GLY A 263 -4.20 11.49 -20.58
C GLY A 263 -3.97 12.32 -19.32
N GLY A 264 -2.74 12.31 -18.80
CA GLY A 264 -2.43 13.11 -17.60
C GLY A 264 -1.06 12.85 -16.97
N GLY A 265 -0.17 12.10 -17.59
CA GLY A 265 1.08 11.72 -16.93
C GLY A 265 0.86 10.77 -15.74
N LYS A 266 1.95 10.45 -15.02
CA LYS A 266 1.96 9.47 -13.91
C LYS A 266 1.34 10.03 -12.61
N GLY A 267 0.13 10.58 -12.67
CA GLY A 267 -0.58 11.16 -11.52
C GLY A 267 -2.00 10.62 -11.38
N LEU A 268 -2.34 10.08 -10.20
CA LEU A 268 -3.66 9.55 -9.84
C LEU A 268 -4.80 10.57 -9.97
N SER A 269 -4.50 11.87 -9.84
CA SER A 269 -5.50 12.94 -9.83
C SER A 269 -5.82 13.48 -11.23
N LEU A 270 -4.83 13.59 -12.12
CA LEU A 270 -4.99 14.30 -13.38
C LEU A 270 -6.02 13.66 -14.32
N GLY A 271 -6.10 12.32 -14.35
CA GLY A 271 -7.13 11.62 -15.10
C GLY A 271 -8.53 11.86 -14.51
N LYS A 272 -8.66 11.84 -13.18
CA LYS A 272 -9.94 12.09 -12.51
C LYS A 272 -10.42 13.51 -12.73
N ASP A 273 -9.54 14.50 -12.62
CA ASP A 273 -9.88 15.91 -12.78
C ASP A 273 -10.41 16.20 -14.20
N LYS A 274 -9.83 15.56 -15.23
CA LYS A 274 -10.32 15.67 -16.61
C LYS A 274 -11.69 15.04 -16.80
N VAL A 275 -11.90 13.85 -16.23
CA VAL A 275 -13.20 13.18 -16.28
C VAL A 275 -14.24 13.98 -15.51
N THR A 276 -13.88 14.57 -14.37
CA THR A 276 -14.75 15.46 -13.60
C THR A 276 -15.18 16.66 -14.45
N ARG A 277 -14.23 17.36 -15.07
CA ARG A 277 -14.53 18.50 -15.97
C ARG A 277 -15.42 18.08 -17.14
N MET A 278 -15.18 16.90 -17.71
CA MET A 278 -16.03 16.35 -18.77
C MET A 278 -17.47 16.17 -18.26
N VAL A 279 -17.66 15.48 -17.14
CA VAL A 279 -19.00 15.23 -16.57
C VAL A 279 -19.73 16.54 -16.26
N GLU A 280 -19.03 17.51 -15.66
CA GLU A 280 -19.58 18.84 -15.34
C GLU A 280 -19.95 19.62 -16.61
N ALA A 281 -19.13 19.56 -17.66
CA ALA A 281 -19.41 20.22 -18.94
C ALA A 281 -20.66 19.66 -19.65
N PHE A 282 -21.03 18.39 -19.38
CA PHE A 282 -22.27 17.78 -19.84
C PHE A 282 -23.44 17.93 -18.84
N GLY A 283 -23.27 18.74 -17.79
CA GLY A 283 -24.32 19.07 -16.80
C GLY A 283 -24.48 18.07 -15.66
N GLY A 284 -23.58 17.09 -15.53
CA GLY A 284 -23.58 16.11 -14.44
C GLY A 284 -22.94 16.63 -13.16
N ARG A 285 -23.29 16.04 -12.02
CA ARG A 285 -22.68 16.33 -10.72
C ARG A 285 -21.75 15.21 -10.30
N VAL A 286 -20.48 15.51 -10.00
CA VAL A 286 -19.53 14.52 -9.49
C VAL A 286 -19.53 14.49 -7.96
N THR A 287 -19.61 13.30 -7.36
CA THR A 287 -19.50 13.11 -5.90
C THR A 287 -18.37 12.14 -5.53
N SER A 288 -17.76 12.35 -4.36
CA SER A 288 -16.65 11.55 -3.85
C SER A 288 -17.07 10.17 -3.34
N SER A 289 -18.32 10.04 -2.91
CA SER A 289 -18.90 8.87 -2.25
C SER A 289 -20.22 8.45 -2.89
N ILE A 290 -20.52 7.16 -2.80
CA ILE A 290 -21.77 6.57 -3.28
C ILE A 290 -22.87 6.87 -2.25
N SER A 291 -23.89 7.59 -2.71
CA SER A 291 -25.06 7.98 -1.91
C SER A 291 -26.33 7.37 -2.53
N GLY A 292 -27.47 7.49 -1.83
CA GLY A 292 -28.77 7.02 -2.34
C GLY A 292 -29.22 7.78 -3.58
N LYS A 293 -28.59 8.93 -3.85
CA LYS A 293 -28.83 9.79 -5.02
C LYS A 293 -27.85 9.54 -6.17
N THR A 294 -26.95 8.55 -6.05
CA THR A 294 -25.96 8.26 -7.09
C THR A 294 -26.62 7.46 -8.21
N ASP A 295 -26.62 8.00 -9.43
CA ASP A 295 -27.18 7.33 -10.60
C ASP A 295 -26.13 6.45 -11.30
N ILE A 296 -24.88 6.94 -11.40
CA ILE A 296 -23.83 6.35 -12.23
C ILE A 296 -22.54 6.20 -11.42
N LEU A 297 -21.91 5.02 -11.49
CA LEU A 297 -20.55 4.78 -11.05
C LEU A 297 -19.67 4.57 -12.30
N LEU A 298 -18.81 5.55 -12.58
CA LEU A 298 -17.82 5.46 -13.64
C LEU A 298 -16.64 4.62 -13.17
N VAL A 299 -16.41 3.51 -13.86
CA VAL A 299 -15.37 2.53 -13.57
C VAL A 299 -14.20 2.75 -14.53
N GLY A 300 -13.06 3.18 -13.98
CA GLY A 300 -11.77 3.21 -14.68
C GLY A 300 -10.98 1.92 -14.44
N LYS A 301 -9.70 1.94 -14.82
CA LYS A 301 -8.77 0.84 -14.51
C LYS A 301 -8.56 0.72 -13.01
N GLU A 302 -8.42 -0.52 -12.54
CA GLU A 302 -8.19 -0.84 -11.11
C GLU A 302 -9.20 -0.15 -10.16
N PRO A 303 -10.51 -0.34 -10.32
CA PRO A 303 -11.47 0.29 -9.44
C PRO A 303 -11.31 -0.16 -7.98
N GLY A 304 -11.75 0.70 -7.07
CA GLY A 304 -11.83 0.34 -5.65
C GLY A 304 -12.99 -0.65 -5.42
N TYR A 305 -12.68 -1.83 -4.89
CA TYR A 305 -13.68 -2.88 -4.63
C TYR A 305 -14.85 -2.40 -3.77
N ALA A 306 -14.57 -1.64 -2.71
CA ALA A 306 -15.60 -1.12 -1.80
C ALA A 306 -16.68 -0.30 -2.52
N LYS A 307 -16.29 0.51 -3.51
CA LYS A 307 -17.23 1.33 -4.29
C LYS A 307 -18.05 0.48 -5.24
N VAL A 308 -17.41 -0.44 -5.95
CA VAL A 308 -18.11 -1.35 -6.88
C VAL A 308 -19.12 -2.20 -6.12
N SER A 309 -18.71 -2.82 -5.02
CA SER A 309 -19.58 -3.65 -4.17
C SER A 309 -20.75 -2.84 -3.59
N GLN A 310 -20.50 -1.61 -3.12
CA GLN A 310 -21.57 -0.71 -2.64
C GLN A 310 -22.56 -0.31 -3.75
N ALA A 311 -22.09 -0.06 -4.97
CA ALA A 311 -22.95 0.25 -6.11
C ALA A 311 -23.82 -0.96 -6.51
N GLN A 312 -23.21 -2.15 -6.60
CA GLN A 312 -23.90 -3.40 -6.92
C GLN A 312 -24.97 -3.73 -5.88
N SER A 313 -24.64 -3.62 -4.59
CA SER A 313 -25.56 -3.95 -3.50
C SER A 313 -26.80 -3.06 -3.46
N ARG A 314 -26.73 -1.84 -4.00
CA ARG A 314 -27.86 -0.89 -4.01
C ARG A 314 -28.82 -1.10 -5.18
N GLY A 315 -28.41 -1.83 -6.24
CA GLY A 315 -29.24 -2.15 -7.41
C GLY A 315 -29.67 -0.97 -8.30
N GLY A 316 -29.64 0.27 -7.80
CA GLY A 316 -30.03 1.48 -8.53
C GLY A 316 -28.89 2.17 -9.29
N VAL A 317 -27.63 1.83 -9.00
CA VAL A 317 -26.45 2.52 -9.56
C VAL A 317 -25.97 1.80 -10.82
N ALA A 318 -25.86 2.53 -11.93
CA ALA A 318 -25.33 1.99 -13.18
C ALA A 318 -23.80 1.97 -13.18
N LEU A 319 -23.20 0.82 -13.48
CA LEU A 319 -21.75 0.69 -13.68
C LEU A 319 -21.45 0.97 -15.16
N LEU A 320 -20.72 2.04 -15.46
CA LEU A 320 -20.36 2.41 -16.84
C LEU A 320 -18.84 2.52 -16.99
N SER A 321 -18.31 2.00 -18.10
CA SER A 321 -16.94 2.30 -18.52
C SER A 321 -16.84 3.68 -19.16
N LEU A 322 -15.62 4.16 -19.35
CA LEU A 322 -15.38 5.46 -19.95
C LEU A 322 -15.78 5.49 -21.45
N GLU A 323 -15.65 4.35 -22.14
CA GLU A 323 -16.11 4.13 -23.51
C GLU A 323 -17.65 4.15 -23.60
N ASP A 324 -18.34 3.51 -22.66
CA ASP A 324 -19.80 3.50 -22.63
C ASP A 324 -20.34 4.91 -22.46
N VAL A 325 -19.74 5.69 -21.55
CA VAL A 325 -20.13 7.09 -21.37
C VAL A 325 -19.89 7.89 -22.64
N ARG A 326 -18.76 7.69 -23.34
CA ARG A 326 -18.54 8.34 -24.64
C ARG A 326 -19.64 8.00 -25.65
N VAL A 327 -19.98 6.72 -25.81
CA VAL A 327 -21.04 6.30 -26.73
C VAL A 327 -22.39 6.90 -26.33
N SER A 328 -22.67 6.97 -25.01
CA SER A 328 -23.89 7.56 -24.47
C SER A 328 -24.00 9.06 -24.75
N LEU A 329 -22.89 9.78 -24.62
CA LEU A 329 -22.81 11.22 -24.86
C LEU A 329 -22.98 11.55 -26.35
N ILE A 330 -22.40 10.73 -27.24
CA ILE A 330 -22.55 10.89 -28.70
C ILE A 330 -23.99 10.60 -29.12
N LYS A 331 -24.60 9.53 -28.58
CA LYS A 331 -26.00 9.18 -28.87
C LYS A 331 -27.01 10.14 -28.24
N GLY A 332 -26.59 10.97 -27.27
CA GLY A 332 -27.45 11.94 -26.59
C GLY A 332 -28.44 11.34 -25.58
N SER A 333 -28.34 10.05 -25.28
CA SER A 333 -29.22 9.38 -24.31
C SER A 333 -28.42 8.49 -23.36
N VAL A 334 -28.17 9.02 -22.17
CA VAL A 334 -27.52 8.28 -21.07
C VAL A 334 -28.49 7.25 -20.48
N ALA A 335 -29.80 7.49 -20.57
CA ALA A 335 -30.82 6.58 -20.10
C ALA A 335 -30.76 5.23 -20.82
N ASP A 336 -30.48 5.21 -22.12
CA ASP A 336 -30.41 3.99 -22.90
C ASP A 336 -29.17 3.16 -22.56
N ALA A 337 -28.03 3.80 -22.32
CA ALA A 337 -26.84 3.10 -21.84
C ALA A 337 -27.02 2.51 -20.44
N VAL A 338 -27.69 3.25 -19.53
CA VAL A 338 -28.04 2.74 -18.20
C VAL A 338 -28.97 1.53 -18.31
N ARG A 339 -29.94 1.55 -19.22
CA ARG A 339 -30.85 0.41 -19.47
C ARG A 339 -30.10 -0.80 -20.03
N LEU A 340 -29.25 -0.58 -21.04
CA LEU A 340 -28.49 -1.65 -21.72
C LEU A 340 -27.49 -2.34 -20.78
N ARG A 341 -26.86 -1.60 -19.87
CA ARG A 341 -25.89 -2.15 -18.92
C ARG A 341 -26.53 -2.84 -17.72
N ARG A 342 -27.80 -2.57 -17.42
CA ARG A 342 -28.55 -3.36 -16.44
C ARG A 342 -28.73 -4.82 -16.89
N SER A 343 -28.74 -5.09 -18.19
CA SER A 343 -28.81 -6.46 -18.73
C SER A 343 -27.45 -7.16 -18.88
N SER A 344 -26.34 -6.44 -18.78
CA SER A 344 -25.00 -7.01 -19.02
C SER A 344 -23.99 -6.44 -18.01
N PRO A 345 -23.70 -7.15 -16.91
CA PRO A 345 -22.80 -6.66 -15.87
C PRO A 345 -21.40 -6.43 -16.43
N VAL A 346 -20.78 -5.33 -16.03
CA VAL A 346 -19.39 -5.02 -16.40
C VAL A 346 -18.47 -6.01 -15.69
N GLU A 347 -17.71 -6.78 -16.46
CA GLU A 347 -16.64 -7.61 -15.93
C GLU A 347 -15.46 -6.72 -15.53
N ILE A 348 -15.02 -6.84 -14.28
CA ILE A 348 -13.87 -6.11 -13.76
C ILE A 348 -12.73 -7.11 -13.69
N GLU A 349 -11.78 -7.00 -14.61
CA GLU A 349 -10.63 -7.90 -14.73
C GLU A 349 -9.72 -7.80 -13.49
N ASP A 350 -9.42 -6.57 -13.06
CA ASP A 350 -8.50 -6.31 -11.97
C ASP A 350 -9.04 -5.25 -10.99
N PHE A 351 -9.06 -5.59 -9.71
CA PHE A 351 -9.30 -4.63 -8.62
C PHE A 351 -7.99 -4.07 -8.11
N SER A 352 -8.00 -2.80 -7.69
CA SER A 352 -6.83 -2.19 -7.04
C SER A 352 -6.34 -3.05 -5.85
N ALA A 353 -5.03 -3.32 -5.82
CA ALA A 353 -4.38 -4.21 -4.85
C ALA A 353 -4.56 -3.79 -3.38
N GLY A 354 -4.96 -2.54 -3.13
CA GLY A 354 -5.15 -1.98 -1.79
C GLY A 354 -6.30 -2.58 -0.98
N PHE A 355 -7.21 -3.37 -1.57
CA PHE A 355 -8.38 -3.87 -0.83
C PHE A 355 -8.21 -5.27 -0.20
N ARG A 356 -7.28 -6.12 -0.68
CA ARG A 356 -7.14 -7.49 -0.14
C ARG A 356 -6.60 -7.57 1.30
N GLY A 357 -6.32 -6.44 1.96
CA GLY A 357 -5.62 -6.38 3.26
C GLY A 357 -6.45 -6.01 4.49
N ASN A 358 -7.66 -5.46 4.37
CA ASN A 358 -8.44 -4.98 5.53
C ASN A 358 -9.66 -5.88 5.82
N GLY A 359 -9.39 -7.10 6.30
CA GLY A 359 -10.08 -7.86 7.36
C GLY A 359 -11.60 -7.93 7.56
N ALA A 360 -12.46 -7.21 6.83
CA ALA A 360 -13.91 -7.19 7.10
C ALA A 360 -14.77 -7.85 6.00
N GLY A 361 -14.24 -8.06 4.79
CA GLY A 361 -15.03 -8.50 3.63
C GLY A 361 -15.12 -10.03 3.42
N ALA A 362 -14.31 -10.84 4.10
CA ALA A 362 -14.20 -12.28 3.81
C ALA A 362 -15.31 -13.16 4.44
N ARG A 363 -16.40 -12.58 4.98
CA ARG A 363 -17.51 -13.34 5.58
C ARG A 363 -18.80 -13.39 4.75
N LEU A 364 -18.83 -12.79 3.56
CA LEU A 364 -19.96 -12.91 2.63
C LEU A 364 -19.52 -13.69 1.39
N GLY A 365 -19.12 -14.95 1.60
CA GLY A 365 -18.87 -15.93 0.56
C GLY A 365 -20.01 -16.93 0.47
N ASN A 366 -20.76 -16.84 -0.63
CA ASN A 366 -21.35 -17.95 -1.37
C ASN A 366 -22.31 -18.91 -0.64
N LYS A 367 -23.62 -18.66 -0.78
CA LYS A 367 -24.68 -19.65 -0.52
C LYS A 367 -25.72 -19.63 -1.65
N GLN A 368 -25.29 -19.98 -2.87
CA GLN A 368 -26.10 -20.37 -4.05
C GLN A 368 -25.06 -20.70 -5.14
N ALA A 369 -25.02 -21.83 -5.83
CA ALA A 369 -26.00 -22.86 -6.08
C ALA A 369 -25.31 -24.24 -6.04
N GLY A 370 -25.90 -25.17 -5.29
CA GLY A 370 -25.65 -26.60 -5.40
C GLY A 370 -27.01 -27.26 -5.56
N ALA A 371 -27.33 -27.66 -6.78
CA ALA A 371 -28.44 -28.56 -7.06
C ALA A 371 -28.15 -29.89 -6.34
N GLY A 372 -29.00 -30.24 -5.39
CA GLY A 372 -28.85 -31.42 -4.55
C GLY A 372 -30.20 -31.82 -3.98
N THR A 373 -30.90 -32.64 -4.74
CA THR A 373 -32.11 -33.40 -4.42
C THR A 373 -32.14 -33.90 -2.97
N LEU A 374 -32.99 -33.35 -2.11
CA LEU A 374 -33.39 -34.02 -0.86
C LEU A 374 -34.82 -33.63 -0.45
N ALA A 375 -35.67 -34.66 -0.48
CA ALA A 375 -36.74 -35.02 0.43
C ALA A 375 -37.73 -33.93 0.92
N ARG A 376 -38.99 -34.15 0.53
CA ARG A 376 -40.20 -33.56 1.09
C ARG A 376 -40.25 -33.87 2.60
N GLY A 377 -40.21 -32.84 3.42
CA GLY A 377 -40.58 -32.89 4.84
C GLY A 377 -41.77 -31.98 5.08
N ALA A 378 -42.94 -32.58 5.23
CA ALA A 378 -44.18 -31.89 5.55
C ALA A 378 -44.09 -31.19 6.91
N TRP A 379 -44.27 -29.88 6.95
CA TRP A 379 -44.54 -29.14 8.18
C TRP A 379 -46.03 -28.76 8.20
N SER A 380 -46.80 -29.59 8.89
CA SER A 380 -48.16 -29.33 9.29
C SER A 380 -48.18 -28.19 10.31
N LYS A 381 -48.89 -27.11 9.97
CA LYS A 381 -49.33 -26.05 10.88
C LYS A 381 -50.24 -26.68 11.95
N ALA A 382 -49.72 -26.87 13.15
CA ALA A 382 -50.54 -27.06 14.34
C ALA A 382 -50.85 -25.67 14.92
N ALA A 383 -52.12 -25.30 14.82
CA ALA A 383 -52.71 -24.23 15.60
C ALA A 383 -52.74 -24.65 17.08
N MET A 384 -52.34 -23.75 17.98
CA MET A 384 -52.66 -23.84 19.41
C MET A 384 -53.05 -22.46 19.93
N PRO A 385 -54.04 -22.39 20.84
CA PRO A 385 -54.83 -21.19 21.09
C PRO A 385 -54.31 -20.27 22.20
N THR A 386 -54.91 -19.10 22.17
CA THR A 386 -55.01 -18.01 23.15
C THR A 386 -55.31 -18.40 24.60
N THR A 387 -54.51 -17.83 25.50
CA THR A 387 -54.84 -17.41 26.88
C THR A 387 -53.86 -16.26 27.18
N GLY A 388 -54.22 -15.02 27.49
CA GLY A 388 -55.30 -14.55 28.37
C GLY A 388 -54.65 -13.99 29.63
N ALA A 389 -54.21 -12.72 29.61
CA ALA A 389 -53.85 -11.99 30.84
C ALA A 389 -54.00 -10.48 30.59
N MET A 390 -55.21 -10.02 30.90
CA MET A 390 -55.68 -8.65 30.94
C MET A 390 -55.17 -8.01 32.25
N VAL A 391 -54.32 -6.98 32.16
CA VAL A 391 -54.05 -6.08 33.30
C VAL A 391 -54.31 -4.65 32.83
N GLN A 392 -55.48 -4.16 33.23
CA GLN A 392 -55.83 -2.75 33.20
C GLN A 392 -54.95 -1.99 34.21
N ARG A 393 -54.41 -0.84 33.81
CA ARG A 393 -54.07 0.24 34.74
C ARG A 393 -54.16 1.61 34.05
N THR A 394 -55.35 2.18 34.19
CA THR A 394 -55.65 3.56 34.58
C THR A 394 -54.65 4.67 34.26
N ALA A 395 -55.19 5.68 33.58
CA ALA A 395 -54.66 7.00 33.31
C ALA A 395 -54.17 7.78 34.55
N SER A 396 -53.15 8.60 34.36
CA SER A 396 -53.02 9.89 35.07
C SER A 396 -51.99 10.81 34.41
N ARG A 397 -52.51 11.94 33.92
CA ARG A 397 -51.99 13.31 33.99
C ARG A 397 -50.59 13.69 33.46
N VAL A 398 -50.67 14.54 32.44
CA VAL A 398 -49.79 15.66 32.07
C VAL A 398 -49.55 16.60 33.29
N PRO A 399 -48.35 17.21 33.43
CA PRO A 399 -48.24 18.63 33.12
C PRO A 399 -47.04 19.01 32.24
N THR A 400 -47.33 20.06 31.48
CA THR A 400 -46.49 20.99 30.71
C THR A 400 -45.18 21.42 31.40
N ASN A 401 -44.10 21.54 30.63
CA ASN A 401 -42.97 22.38 30.99
C ASN A 401 -42.70 23.40 29.87
N ALA A 402 -43.34 24.56 30.03
CA ALA A 402 -43.02 25.80 29.33
C ALA A 402 -42.07 26.59 30.25
N GLY A 403 -40.91 27.01 29.72
CA GLY A 403 -40.04 27.94 30.43
C GLY A 403 -38.56 27.69 30.19
N LYS A 404 -38.01 28.32 29.13
CA LYS A 404 -36.66 28.92 29.10
C LYS A 404 -36.48 29.67 27.78
N SER A 405 -37.11 30.84 27.73
CA SER A 405 -36.79 31.94 26.84
C SER A 405 -35.62 32.76 27.39
N ALA A 406 -34.85 33.33 26.47
CA ALA A 406 -34.22 34.64 26.58
C ALA A 406 -33.00 34.82 27.51
N GLU A 407 -31.81 34.55 26.97
CA GLU A 407 -30.58 35.27 27.37
C GLU A 407 -29.52 35.21 26.25
N ALA A 408 -29.76 35.91 25.12
CA ALA A 408 -28.73 36.06 24.07
C ALA A 408 -28.91 37.28 23.14
N ALA A 409 -29.62 38.33 23.58
CA ALA A 409 -29.88 39.52 22.76
C ALA A 409 -29.64 40.84 23.51
N ALA A 410 -28.52 40.94 24.23
CA ALA A 410 -28.06 42.20 24.83
C ALA A 410 -26.54 42.32 24.71
N LYS A 411 -26.04 42.51 23.47
CA LYS A 411 -24.66 42.95 23.24
C LYS A 411 -24.51 43.66 21.88
N GLU A 412 -25.37 44.64 21.62
CA GLU A 412 -25.20 45.56 20.49
C GLU A 412 -25.89 46.90 20.79
N ALA A 413 -25.33 47.64 21.76
CA ALA A 413 -25.51 49.10 21.96
C ALA A 413 -24.68 49.57 23.16
N ARG A 414 -23.35 49.69 22.98
CA ARG A 414 -22.43 50.59 23.70
C ARG A 414 -20.98 50.25 23.31
N ALA A 415 -20.56 50.80 22.18
CA ALA A 415 -19.21 51.25 21.86
C ALA A 415 -19.32 52.19 20.67
#